data_AF-A0A1C4M137-F1
#
_entry.id   AF-A0A1C4M137-F1
#
_cell.length_a   1.000
_cell.length_b   1.000
_cell.length_c   1.000
_cell.angle_alpha   90.00
_cell.angle_beta   90.00
_cell.angle_gamma   90.00
#
_symmetry.space_group_name_H-M   'P 1'
#
loop_
_entity.id
_entity.type
_entity.pdbx_description
1 polymer ?
#
loop_
_entity_poly.entity_id
_entity_poly.type
_entity_poly.pdbx_seq_one_letter_code
_entity_poly.pdbx_strand_id
1 'polypeptide(L)'
;MTSAVERARRAAGVPAPWTRTRLRTARGASLAFAALVLLTAFLAAYFPRAVRANEDRAVRRAVAETSPARAVVDVGLIRPDLAPDERAKTFDAGRVAAGYRALLKTVPEPVRVDTGQSSYGVRTSKDLQATDRDLPSPDAVLPRFTVAAQAGLEEHARLASGRWPRAKAGASAEAGRVEVAVTGATAKALGLAVGRSVHVEGGGTAFVVVGIVEPRDPRGAWWSAEPQLRTPTMSATSGRPPQKFWRAGLLLPPGAGAALLDTLGQPEAYWRLAPRSEGLTAGVLPRYTAALGSLKGGPDLLRVKRAVEAHAVVSTDLDQVIEAHRGLSRALSPVVKVAAVGAGAVAAVTVAMAAGLSAGRRREEFALLRARGASLTRLGGRLLAESAALAVPAAGLGLLGAWALEPAGPLGFSVLAAGAVALLGCLALPLRALASHRAAGVHQEREDLVAARPGRGRTVAELTVLAVALLVLFASRRGSGGAGRCPCCSRWSPRSCWCGAIRCRCGGRRGARGVRAG
;
A
#
# COMPACT_ATOMS: atom_id res chain seq x y z
N MET A 1 -64.10 -17.00 2.41
CA MET A 1 -62.90 -16.56 1.64
C MET A 1 -61.56 -16.72 2.39
N THR A 2 -61.55 -17.05 3.68
CA THR A 2 -60.34 -17.21 4.51
C THR A 2 -59.59 -18.55 4.32
N SER A 3 -60.25 -19.61 3.83
CA SER A 3 -59.65 -20.95 3.64
C SER A 3 -58.65 -21.08 2.48
N ALA A 4 -58.75 -20.23 1.45
CA ALA A 4 -57.90 -20.33 0.25
C ALA A 4 -56.52 -19.67 0.44
N VAL A 5 -56.47 -18.57 1.19
CA VAL A 5 -55.24 -17.83 1.49
C VAL A 5 -54.36 -18.61 2.48
N GLU A 6 -54.98 -19.35 3.39
CA GLU A 6 -54.26 -20.16 4.39
C GLU A 6 -53.64 -21.44 3.79
N ARG A 7 -54.30 -22.03 2.77
CA ARG A 7 -53.73 -23.13 1.97
C ARG A 7 -52.55 -22.68 1.11
N ALA A 8 -52.57 -21.45 0.58
CA ALA A 8 -51.45 -20.89 -0.18
C ALA A 8 -50.21 -20.64 0.70
N ARG A 9 -50.38 -20.28 1.97
CA ARG A 9 -49.26 -20.09 2.92
C ARG A 9 -48.61 -21.40 3.38
N ARG A 10 -49.37 -22.51 3.50
CA ARG A 10 -48.82 -23.83 3.90
C ARG A 10 -47.98 -24.51 2.82
N ALA A 11 -48.14 -24.13 1.55
CA ALA A 11 -47.37 -24.70 0.43
C ALA A 11 -45.94 -24.10 0.28
N ALA A 12 -45.60 -23.05 1.03
CA ALA A 12 -44.34 -22.34 0.89
C ALA A 12 -43.17 -22.91 1.72
N GLY A 13 -43.41 -23.89 2.60
CA GLY A 13 -42.44 -24.32 3.62
C GLY A 13 -41.96 -25.77 3.57
N VAL A 14 -42.53 -26.64 2.73
CA VAL A 14 -42.12 -28.05 2.69
C VAL A 14 -41.16 -28.26 1.52
N PRO A 15 -39.87 -28.63 1.75
CA PRO A 15 -38.99 -29.03 0.66
C PRO A 15 -39.60 -30.27 0.04
N ALA A 16 -40.19 -30.11 -1.13
CA ALA A 16 -41.10 -31.10 -1.65
C ALA A 16 -40.37 -32.44 -1.89
N PRO A 17 -40.94 -33.58 -1.45
CA PRO A 17 -40.25 -34.87 -1.38
C PRO A 17 -39.62 -35.33 -2.70
N TRP A 18 -40.14 -34.87 -3.85
CA TRP A 18 -39.58 -35.16 -5.17
C TRP A 18 -38.16 -34.62 -5.41
N THR A 19 -37.78 -33.52 -4.75
CA THR A 19 -36.43 -32.94 -4.88
C THR A 19 -35.41 -33.92 -4.30
N ARG A 20 -35.74 -34.53 -3.17
CA ARG A 20 -34.93 -35.52 -2.47
C ARG A 20 -34.81 -36.83 -3.25
N THR A 21 -35.89 -37.30 -3.88
CA THR A 21 -35.86 -38.51 -4.70
C THR A 21 -35.04 -38.33 -5.97
N ARG A 22 -35.12 -37.16 -6.63
CA ARG A 22 -34.36 -36.86 -7.86
C ARG A 22 -32.88 -36.60 -7.65
N LEU A 23 -32.53 -35.93 -6.55
CA LEU A 23 -31.11 -35.79 -6.16
C LEU A 23 -30.43 -37.14 -5.96
N ARG A 24 -31.19 -38.19 -5.64
CA ARG A 24 -30.67 -39.56 -5.47
C ARG A 24 -30.51 -40.34 -6.77
N THR A 25 -31.29 -40.06 -7.81
CA THR A 25 -31.24 -40.78 -9.10
C THR A 25 -30.24 -40.18 -10.09
N ALA A 26 -29.97 -38.87 -10.02
CA ALA A 26 -29.00 -38.17 -10.88
C ALA A 26 -27.86 -37.53 -10.07
N ARG A 27 -27.36 -38.23 -9.04
CA ARG A 27 -26.36 -37.73 -8.07
C ARG A 27 -25.14 -37.09 -8.75
N GLY A 28 -24.57 -37.74 -9.77
CA GLY A 28 -23.36 -37.25 -10.44
C GLY A 28 -23.53 -35.88 -11.09
N ALA A 29 -24.63 -35.66 -11.81
CA ALA A 29 -24.88 -34.39 -12.49
C ALA A 29 -25.21 -33.25 -11.51
N SER A 30 -25.98 -33.54 -10.46
CA SER A 30 -26.32 -32.57 -9.41
C SER A 30 -25.10 -32.18 -8.57
N LEU A 31 -24.24 -33.14 -8.22
CA LEU A 31 -22.98 -32.89 -7.52
C LEU A 31 -22.00 -32.10 -8.38
N ALA A 32 -21.87 -32.45 -9.67
CA ALA A 32 -21.00 -31.71 -10.59
C ALA A 32 -21.45 -30.25 -10.76
N PHE A 33 -22.76 -30.00 -10.86
CA PHE A 33 -23.29 -28.64 -10.92
C PHE A 33 -23.04 -27.87 -9.62
N ALA A 34 -23.32 -28.48 -8.45
CA ALA A 34 -23.05 -27.86 -7.16
C ALA A 34 -21.56 -27.55 -6.96
N ALA A 35 -20.67 -28.48 -7.34
CA ALA A 35 -19.22 -28.29 -7.28
C ALA A 35 -18.76 -27.14 -8.19
N LEU A 36 -19.31 -27.03 -9.40
CA LEU A 36 -19.01 -25.93 -10.32
C LEU A 36 -19.46 -24.58 -9.75
N VAL A 37 -20.68 -24.48 -9.20
CA VAL A 37 -21.18 -23.26 -8.57
C VAL A 37 -20.34 -22.89 -7.35
N LEU A 38 -19.98 -23.87 -6.52
CA LEU A 38 -19.12 -23.66 -5.37
C LEU A 38 -17.75 -23.10 -5.78
N LEU A 39 -17.07 -23.75 -6.73
CA LEU A 39 -15.75 -23.34 -7.19
C LEU A 39 -15.77 -21.95 -7.82
N THR A 40 -16.78 -21.66 -8.65
CA THR A 40 -16.90 -20.35 -9.32
C THR A 40 -17.26 -19.24 -8.35
N ALA A 41 -18.16 -19.48 -7.39
CA ALA A 41 -18.47 -18.53 -6.33
C ALA A 41 -17.27 -18.30 -5.39
N PHE A 42 -16.55 -19.36 -5.03
CA PHE A 42 -15.31 -19.29 -4.27
C PHE A 42 -14.27 -18.42 -4.98
N LEU A 43 -13.96 -18.70 -6.26
CA LEU A 43 -12.98 -17.93 -7.02
C LEU A 43 -13.41 -16.46 -7.21
N ALA A 44 -14.68 -16.22 -7.50
CA ALA A 44 -15.22 -14.87 -7.67
C ALA A 44 -15.17 -14.04 -6.38
N ALA A 45 -15.36 -14.68 -5.22
CA ALA A 45 -15.28 -14.04 -3.91
C ALA A 45 -13.83 -13.91 -3.40
N TYR A 46 -12.98 -14.91 -3.65
CA TYR A 46 -11.62 -15.02 -3.15
C TYR A 46 -10.66 -14.12 -3.91
N PHE A 47 -10.70 -14.10 -5.25
CA PHE A 47 -9.71 -13.41 -6.07
C PHE A 47 -9.56 -11.91 -5.73
N PRO A 48 -10.64 -11.10 -5.63
CA PRO A 48 -10.52 -9.69 -5.24
C PRO A 48 -9.95 -9.50 -3.82
N ARG A 49 -10.25 -10.41 -2.88
CA ARG A 49 -9.73 -10.37 -1.50
C ARG A 49 -8.25 -10.70 -1.47
N ALA A 50 -7.84 -11.75 -2.18
CA ALA A 50 -6.45 -12.18 -2.28
C ALA A 50 -5.57 -11.11 -2.93
N VAL A 51 -6.05 -10.47 -4.01
CA VAL A 51 -5.34 -9.34 -4.65
C VAL A 51 -5.15 -8.20 -3.67
N ARG A 52 -6.22 -7.77 -2.99
CA ARG A 52 -6.14 -6.65 -2.02
C ARG A 52 -5.23 -6.96 -0.83
N ALA A 53 -5.33 -8.16 -0.27
CA ALA A 53 -4.47 -8.59 0.81
C ALA A 53 -3.00 -8.65 0.39
N ASN A 54 -2.73 -9.07 -0.85
CA ASN A 54 -1.38 -9.06 -1.41
C ASN A 54 -0.87 -7.64 -1.65
N GLU A 55 -1.69 -6.72 -2.16
CA GLU A 55 -1.33 -5.30 -2.29
C GLU A 55 -0.99 -4.69 -0.92
N ASP A 56 -1.81 -4.93 0.10
CA ASP A 56 -1.57 -4.45 1.45
C ASP A 56 -0.27 -5.03 2.05
N ARG A 57 -0.01 -6.33 1.85
CA ARG A 57 1.25 -6.97 2.27
C ARG A 57 2.45 -6.43 1.49
N ALA A 58 2.31 -6.19 0.20
CA ALA A 58 3.39 -5.70 -0.66
C ALA A 58 3.79 -4.27 -0.28
N VAL A 59 2.83 -3.40 0.01
CA VAL A 59 3.12 -2.04 0.49
C VAL A 59 3.85 -2.08 1.84
N ARG A 60 3.40 -2.93 2.78
CA ARG A 60 4.09 -3.09 4.07
C ARG A 60 5.52 -3.62 3.92
N ARG A 61 5.74 -4.62 3.06
CA ARG A 61 7.09 -5.13 2.76
C ARG A 61 7.96 -4.07 2.12
N ALA A 62 7.44 -3.33 1.13
CA ALA A 62 8.20 -2.27 0.46
C ALA A 62 8.68 -1.21 1.46
N VAL A 63 7.84 -0.82 2.43
CA VAL A 63 8.23 0.12 3.50
C VAL A 63 9.21 -0.53 4.49
N ALA A 64 9.02 -1.80 4.86
CA ALA A 64 9.92 -2.50 5.78
C ALA A 64 11.30 -2.82 5.17
N GLU A 65 11.37 -3.06 3.87
CA GLU A 65 12.60 -3.32 3.11
C GLU A 65 13.33 -2.02 2.72
N THR A 66 12.63 -0.89 2.75
CA THR A 66 13.25 0.42 2.57
C THR A 66 14.18 0.71 3.74
N SER A 67 15.40 1.17 3.44
CA SER A 67 16.34 1.65 4.44
C SER A 67 15.64 2.58 5.44
N PRO A 68 15.72 2.34 6.76
CA PRO A 68 15.10 3.19 7.77
C PRO A 68 15.55 4.66 7.67
N ALA A 69 16.72 4.94 7.09
CA ALA A 69 17.19 6.29 6.77
C ALA A 69 16.27 7.06 5.81
N ARG A 70 15.55 6.38 4.92
CA ARG A 70 14.60 6.99 3.96
C ARG A 70 13.15 6.90 4.40
N ALA A 71 12.87 6.12 5.45
CA ALA A 71 11.53 5.85 5.94
C ALA A 71 11.09 6.77 7.09
N VAL A 72 11.88 7.79 7.44
CA VAL A 72 11.59 8.75 8.52
C VAL A 72 11.10 10.09 7.98
N VAL A 73 10.38 10.84 8.83
CA VAL A 73 10.12 12.27 8.62
C VAL A 73 11.13 13.03 9.46
N ASP A 74 12.09 13.69 8.81
CA ASP A 74 13.13 14.48 9.47
C ASP A 74 12.69 15.95 9.55
N VAL A 75 12.85 16.53 10.72
CA VAL A 75 12.60 17.95 10.98
C VAL A 75 13.89 18.53 11.50
N GLY A 76 14.53 19.39 10.72
CA GLY A 76 15.78 20.07 11.07
C GLY A 76 15.53 21.53 11.42
N LEU A 77 16.33 22.04 12.36
CA LEU A 77 16.34 23.45 12.76
C LEU A 77 17.78 23.94 12.85
N ILE A 78 18.12 24.85 11.94
CA ILE A 78 19.40 25.56 11.91
C ILE A 78 19.09 27.05 12.11
N ARG A 79 19.78 27.68 13.07
CA ARG A 79 19.62 29.10 13.41
C ARG A 79 20.96 29.82 13.37
N PRO A 80 21.57 29.99 12.19
CA PRO A 80 22.86 30.68 12.07
C PRO A 80 22.73 32.19 12.32
N ASP A 81 21.50 32.72 12.25
CA ASP A 81 21.13 34.11 12.46
C ASP A 81 21.17 34.56 13.93
N LEU A 82 21.12 33.62 14.87
CA LEU A 82 21.11 33.90 16.31
C LEU A 82 22.52 34.11 16.87
N ALA A 83 22.62 34.96 17.90
CA ALA A 83 23.84 35.11 18.68
C ALA A 83 24.24 33.78 19.37
N PRO A 84 25.54 33.54 19.64
CA PRO A 84 26.01 32.27 20.22
C PRO A 84 25.24 31.81 21.47
N ASP A 85 24.98 32.71 22.42
CA ASP A 85 24.25 32.39 23.65
C ASP A 85 22.78 32.00 23.41
N GLU A 86 22.13 32.62 22.41
CA GLU A 86 20.77 32.29 22.01
C GLU A 86 20.70 30.96 21.23
N ARG A 87 21.73 30.67 20.41
CA ARG A 87 21.88 29.36 19.76
C ARG A 87 22.06 28.27 20.81
N ALA A 88 22.86 28.50 21.85
CA ALA A 88 23.04 27.55 22.94
C ALA A 88 21.71 27.21 23.62
N LYS A 89 20.84 28.21 23.85
CA LYS A 89 19.47 27.99 24.36
C LYS A 89 18.56 27.20 23.40
N THR A 90 18.81 27.27 22.10
CA THR A 90 18.08 26.49 21.09
C THR A 90 18.46 25.00 21.14
N PHE A 91 19.69 24.70 21.55
CA PHE A 91 20.26 23.36 21.69
C PHE A 91 20.14 22.77 23.09
N ASP A 92 19.44 23.45 24.00
CA ASP A 92 19.10 22.92 25.31
C ASP A 92 18.26 21.64 25.18
N ALA A 93 18.65 20.59 25.92
CA ALA A 93 18.01 19.29 25.86
C ALA A 93 16.52 19.34 26.22
N GLY A 94 16.14 20.19 27.18
CA GLY A 94 14.76 20.39 27.60
C GLY A 94 13.91 21.03 26.50
N ARG A 95 14.44 22.06 25.82
CA ARG A 95 13.79 22.70 24.68
C ARG A 95 13.63 21.74 23.50
N VAL A 96 14.67 20.98 23.15
CA VAL A 96 14.58 19.98 22.05
C VAL A 96 13.55 18.90 22.39
N ALA A 97 13.52 18.40 23.63
CA ALA A 97 12.51 17.44 24.07
C ALA A 97 11.08 18.01 24.09
N ALA A 98 10.91 19.30 24.40
CA ALA A 98 9.62 19.98 24.31
C ALA A 98 9.14 20.07 22.84
N GLY A 99 10.04 20.42 21.92
CA GLY A 99 9.76 20.42 20.47
C GLY A 99 9.31 19.05 19.96
N TYR A 100 9.95 17.97 20.42
CA TYR A 100 9.55 16.60 20.08
C TYR A 100 8.11 16.30 20.52
N ARG A 101 7.78 16.60 21.78
CA ARG A 101 6.42 16.39 22.32
C ARG A 101 5.37 17.24 21.60
N ALA A 102 5.73 18.44 21.16
CA ALA A 102 4.85 19.28 20.36
C ALA A 102 4.63 18.69 18.96
N LEU A 103 5.69 18.22 18.30
CA LEU A 103 5.62 17.59 16.98
C LEU A 103 4.68 16.37 16.96
N LEU A 104 4.76 15.50 17.98
CA LEU A 104 3.88 14.32 18.09
C LEU A 104 2.39 14.67 18.05
N LYS A 105 2.00 15.88 18.46
CA LYS A 105 0.60 16.37 18.41
C LYS A 105 0.22 17.02 17.07
N THR A 106 1.20 17.35 16.23
CA THR A 106 0.98 18.04 14.94
C THR A 106 0.87 17.11 13.74
N VAL A 107 1.37 15.88 13.87
CA VAL A 107 1.37 14.88 12.78
C VAL A 107 -0.07 14.56 12.37
N PRO A 108 -0.47 14.82 11.11
CA PRO A 108 -1.82 14.56 10.62
C PRO A 108 -2.11 13.06 10.48
N GLU A 109 -3.36 12.67 10.70
CA GLU A 109 -3.84 11.35 10.30
C GLU A 109 -3.75 11.21 8.76
N PRO A 110 -3.42 10.02 8.22
CA PRO A 110 -3.27 8.72 8.88
C PRO A 110 -1.83 8.39 9.37
N VAL A 111 -0.91 9.36 9.38
CA VAL A 111 0.48 9.11 9.78
C VAL A 111 0.54 8.90 11.30
N ARG A 112 0.94 7.70 11.74
CA ARG A 112 1.15 7.39 13.16
C ARG A 112 2.65 7.26 13.42
N VAL A 113 3.14 7.88 14.48
CA VAL A 113 4.56 7.85 14.85
C VAL A 113 4.79 6.76 15.90
N ASP A 114 5.88 6.02 15.75
CA ASP A 114 6.42 5.14 16.77
C ASP A 114 7.44 5.89 17.63
N THR A 115 7.04 6.21 18.87
CA THR A 115 7.88 6.99 19.78
C THR A 115 9.12 6.22 20.23
N GLY A 116 9.06 4.88 20.27
CA GLY A 116 10.20 4.04 20.65
C GLY A 116 11.20 3.81 19.52
N GLN A 117 10.93 4.28 18.31
CA GLN A 117 11.83 4.18 17.16
C GLN A 117 12.17 5.55 16.54
N SER A 118 11.57 6.61 17.08
CA SER A 118 11.87 7.99 16.71
C SER A 118 13.08 8.50 17.49
N SER A 119 13.87 9.37 16.89
CA SER A 119 15.04 9.96 17.55
C SER A 119 15.05 11.47 17.42
N TYR A 120 15.60 12.16 18.42
CA TYR A 120 15.74 13.62 18.41
C TYR A 120 16.98 14.03 19.20
N GLY A 121 17.48 15.23 18.95
CA GLY A 121 18.66 15.74 19.62
C GLY A 121 19.31 16.88 18.88
N VAL A 122 20.61 17.05 19.12
CA VAL A 122 21.46 18.01 18.39
C VAL A 122 22.56 17.24 17.70
N ARG A 123 22.80 17.52 16.41
CA ARG A 123 23.87 16.87 15.63
C ARG A 123 24.68 17.90 14.84
N THR A 124 25.88 17.52 14.43
CA THR A 124 26.64 18.24 13.39
C THR A 124 26.08 17.91 12.01
N SER A 125 25.68 18.92 11.24
CA SER A 125 25.25 18.75 9.85
C SER A 125 26.44 18.61 8.88
N LYS A 126 27.60 19.18 9.24
CA LYS A 126 28.88 18.99 8.56
C LYS A 126 29.75 18.04 9.37
N ASP A 127 30.29 17.00 8.73
CA ASP A 127 31.23 16.10 9.40
C ASP A 127 32.47 16.87 9.87
N LEU A 128 32.95 16.54 11.07
CA LEU A 128 34.15 17.10 11.67
C LEU A 128 35.36 16.24 11.32
N GLN A 129 36.33 16.78 10.59
CA GLN A 129 37.58 16.07 10.33
C GLN A 129 38.43 15.95 11.60
N ALA A 130 38.94 14.74 11.87
CA ALA A 130 39.88 14.49 12.95
C ALA A 130 41.24 15.14 12.65
N THR A 131 41.97 15.53 13.70
CA THR A 131 43.34 16.07 13.58
C THR A 131 44.41 15.10 14.10
N ASP A 132 44.01 14.02 14.79
CA ASP A 132 44.92 13.00 15.31
C ASP A 132 45.50 12.14 14.18
N ARG A 133 46.83 12.23 13.98
CA ARG A 133 47.53 11.52 12.88
C ARG A 133 47.72 10.02 13.08
N ASP A 134 47.50 9.54 14.30
CA ASP A 134 47.63 8.13 14.65
C ASP A 134 46.33 7.33 14.42
N LEU A 135 45.22 8.01 14.08
CA LEU A 135 43.98 7.33 13.71
C LEU A 135 44.11 6.62 12.35
N PRO A 136 43.45 5.46 12.16
CA PRO A 136 43.49 4.75 10.89
C PRO A 136 43.03 5.62 9.70
N SER A 137 43.92 5.82 8.73
CA SER A 137 43.69 6.64 7.54
C SER A 137 44.09 5.90 6.26
N PRO A 138 43.18 5.15 5.61
CA PRO A 138 43.48 4.25 4.48
C PRO A 138 44.27 4.92 3.34
N ASP A 139 43.84 6.09 2.88
CA ASP A 139 44.50 6.85 1.80
C ASP A 139 45.11 8.16 2.32
N ALA A 140 45.68 8.14 3.53
CA ALA A 140 46.22 9.32 4.25
C ALA A 140 45.21 10.47 4.47
N VAL A 141 43.91 10.18 4.30
CA VAL A 141 42.81 11.09 4.66
C VAL A 141 42.29 10.71 6.04
N LEU A 142 42.38 11.65 6.97
CA LEU A 142 41.95 11.46 8.36
C LEU A 142 40.44 11.20 8.44
N PRO A 143 40.00 10.42 9.45
CA PRO A 143 38.59 10.11 9.64
C PRO A 143 37.76 11.36 9.87
N ARG A 144 36.48 11.28 9.53
CA ARG A 144 35.50 12.34 9.77
C ARG A 144 34.42 11.83 10.71
N PHE A 145 33.99 12.69 11.63
CA PHE A 145 33.05 12.35 12.68
C PHE A 145 31.76 13.15 12.55
N THR A 146 30.64 12.44 12.57
CA THR A 146 29.34 13.03 12.87
C THR A 146 29.14 12.97 14.38
N VAL A 147 28.90 14.11 15.01
CA VAL A 147 28.79 14.19 16.46
C VAL A 147 27.34 14.48 16.83
N ALA A 148 26.74 13.65 17.68
CA ALA A 148 25.31 13.73 17.99
C ALA A 148 25.03 13.56 19.49
N ALA A 149 24.36 14.56 20.08
CA ALA A 149 23.73 14.51 21.40
C ALA A 149 22.28 13.98 21.25
N GLN A 150 22.15 12.70 20.87
CA GLN A 150 20.86 12.06 20.62
C GLN A 150 20.20 11.60 21.94
N ALA A 151 18.94 11.96 22.14
CA ALA A 151 18.15 11.54 23.31
C ALA A 151 17.86 10.03 23.30
N GLY A 152 17.79 9.43 24.50
CA GLY A 152 17.43 8.02 24.68
C GLY A 152 18.57 7.02 24.45
N LEU A 153 19.84 7.45 24.43
CA LEU A 153 20.97 6.55 24.18
C LEU A 153 20.99 5.33 25.14
N GLU A 154 20.71 5.53 26.43
CA GLU A 154 20.69 4.46 27.44
C GLU A 154 19.53 3.46 27.24
N GLU A 155 18.45 3.88 26.59
CA GLU A 155 17.29 3.04 26.27
C GLU A 155 17.56 2.17 25.03
N HIS A 156 18.32 2.70 24.06
CA HIS A 156 18.59 2.07 22.77
C HIS A 156 19.96 1.36 22.67
N ALA A 157 20.77 1.44 23.72
CA ALA A 157 22.08 0.81 23.79
C ALA A 157 22.29 0.09 25.12
N ARG A 158 23.29 -0.80 25.15
CA ARG A 158 23.84 -1.35 26.39
C ARG A 158 25.30 -0.92 26.50
N LEU A 159 25.75 -0.66 27.72
CA LEU A 159 27.14 -0.34 27.98
C LEU A 159 27.98 -1.62 27.86
N ALA A 160 29.00 -1.62 27.01
CA ALA A 160 29.94 -2.72 26.86
C ALA A 160 31.20 -2.49 27.71
N SER A 161 31.68 -1.26 27.80
CA SER A 161 32.80 -0.88 28.66
C SER A 161 32.75 0.59 29.06
N GLY A 162 33.42 0.95 30.15
CA GLY A 162 33.50 2.32 30.65
C GLY A 162 32.25 2.77 31.40
N ARG A 163 31.74 3.97 31.09
CA ARG A 163 30.52 4.56 31.67
C ARG A 163 29.72 5.35 30.62
N TRP A 164 28.47 5.67 30.94
CA TRP A 164 27.69 6.63 30.14
C TRP A 164 28.30 8.04 30.22
N PRO A 165 28.35 8.77 29.10
CA PRO A 165 28.89 10.12 29.10
C PRO A 165 27.96 11.08 29.83
N ARG A 166 28.52 12.08 30.51
CA ARG A 166 27.74 13.07 31.27
C ARG A 166 28.05 14.48 30.78
N ALA A 167 27.01 15.32 30.73
CA ALA A 167 27.20 16.75 30.57
C ALA A 167 27.71 17.31 31.91
N LYS A 168 28.86 18.00 31.92
CA LYS A 168 29.27 18.76 33.11
C LYS A 168 28.34 19.97 33.25
N ALA A 169 27.70 20.10 34.40
CA ALA A 169 26.93 21.29 34.73
C ALA A 169 27.89 22.47 34.91
N GLY A 170 27.74 23.51 34.09
CA GLY A 170 28.33 24.83 34.35
C GLY A 170 29.86 24.92 34.31
N ALA A 171 30.52 24.31 33.32
CA ALA A 171 31.93 24.63 33.07
C ALA A 171 32.04 25.62 31.90
N SER A 172 32.38 26.86 32.26
CA SER A 172 33.10 27.85 31.45
C SER A 172 34.12 27.19 30.51
N ALA A 173 34.49 27.89 29.44
CA ALA A 173 35.40 27.53 28.36
C ALA A 173 36.83 27.05 28.74
N GLU A 174 37.07 26.63 29.99
CA GLU A 174 38.35 26.20 30.55
C GLU A 174 38.66 24.70 30.48
N ALA A 175 37.76 23.86 29.96
CA ALA A 175 38.16 22.53 29.55
C ALA A 175 37.39 22.14 28.30
N GLY A 176 37.95 22.44 27.12
CA GLY A 176 37.52 21.91 25.83
C GLY A 176 37.66 20.38 25.79
N ARG A 177 36.95 19.67 26.67
CA ARG A 177 36.93 18.22 26.85
C ARG A 177 35.50 17.80 27.08
N VAL A 178 34.91 17.16 26.07
CA VAL A 178 33.52 16.70 26.09
C VAL A 178 33.52 15.18 26.16
N GLU A 179 32.76 14.63 27.12
CA GLU A 179 32.63 13.17 27.25
C GLU A 179 31.78 12.60 26.12
N VAL A 180 32.27 11.55 25.48
CA VAL A 180 31.56 10.85 24.40
C VAL A 180 31.55 9.35 24.61
N ALA A 181 30.53 8.70 24.08
CA ALA A 181 30.50 7.26 23.85
C ALA A 181 30.69 6.95 22.36
N VAL A 182 31.23 5.79 22.06
CA VAL A 182 31.35 5.26 20.70
C VAL A 182 30.76 3.86 20.65
N THR A 183 30.28 3.42 19.49
CA THR A 183 29.83 2.04 19.34
C THR A 183 31.01 1.07 19.28
N GLY A 184 30.81 -0.20 19.68
CA GLY A 184 31.86 -1.22 19.60
C GLY A 184 32.42 -1.40 18.18
N ALA A 185 31.57 -1.27 17.15
CA ALA A 185 32.00 -1.28 15.76
C ALA A 185 32.94 -0.11 15.42
N THR A 186 32.62 1.10 15.88
CA THR A 186 33.47 2.30 15.70
C THR A 186 34.78 2.17 16.47
N ALA A 187 34.72 1.73 17.73
CA ALA A 187 35.90 1.48 18.56
C ALA A 187 36.88 0.51 17.89
N LYS A 188 36.38 -0.60 17.36
CA LYS A 188 37.19 -1.61 16.68
C LYS A 188 37.80 -1.10 15.38
N ALA A 189 37.04 -0.38 14.55
CA ALA A 189 37.52 0.07 13.24
C ALA A 189 38.55 1.20 13.33
N LEU A 190 38.39 2.10 14.31
CA LEU A 190 39.23 3.29 14.47
C LEU A 190 40.25 3.17 15.62
N GLY A 191 40.33 2.01 16.28
CA GLY A 191 41.24 1.81 17.41
C GLY A 191 40.92 2.71 18.62
N LEU A 192 39.66 3.07 18.82
CA LEU A 192 39.25 3.93 19.94
C LEU A 192 39.04 3.11 21.20
N ALA A 193 39.65 3.53 22.30
CA ALA A 193 39.50 2.92 23.62
C ALA A 193 38.98 3.95 24.63
N VAL A 194 38.43 3.46 25.75
CA VAL A 194 38.03 4.32 26.87
C VAL A 194 39.27 5.05 27.41
N GLY A 195 39.15 6.37 27.62
CA GLY A 195 40.22 7.28 28.00
C GLY A 195 40.88 8.00 26.82
N ARG A 196 40.70 7.52 25.58
CA ARG A 196 41.27 8.17 24.39
C ARG A 196 40.56 9.48 24.09
N SER A 197 41.33 10.52 23.78
CA SER A 197 40.81 11.80 23.29
C SER A 197 40.87 11.83 21.76
N VAL A 198 39.82 12.35 21.13
CA VAL A 198 39.73 12.60 19.70
C VAL A 198 39.64 14.10 19.48
N HIS A 199 40.58 14.65 18.74
CA HIS A 199 40.63 16.06 18.39
C HIS A 199 40.05 16.26 17.00
N VAL A 200 39.27 17.33 16.85
CA VAL A 200 38.59 17.68 15.60
C VAL A 200 38.99 19.07 15.14
N GLU A 201 38.77 19.35 13.86
CA GLU A 201 38.93 20.69 13.32
C GLU A 201 37.98 21.71 13.98
N GLY A 202 38.46 22.94 14.15
CA GLY A 202 37.56 24.06 14.40
C GLY A 202 37.35 24.55 15.83
N GLY A 203 38.12 24.06 16.81
CA GLY A 203 38.08 24.57 18.17
C GLY A 203 38.90 23.68 19.12
N GLY A 204 39.27 24.21 20.29
CA GLY A 204 40.04 23.50 21.33
C GLY A 204 39.29 22.35 22.03
N THR A 205 38.22 21.84 21.41
CA THR A 205 37.34 20.81 21.97
C THR A 205 37.84 19.42 21.58
N ALA A 206 38.31 18.68 22.58
CA ALA A 206 38.65 17.28 22.52
C ALA A 206 37.47 16.42 22.97
N PHE A 207 37.10 15.41 22.19
CA PHE A 207 36.09 14.44 22.57
C PHE A 207 36.76 13.26 23.29
N VAL A 208 36.49 13.11 24.57
CA VAL A 208 37.09 12.05 25.40
C VAL A 208 36.16 10.86 25.42
N VAL A 209 36.61 9.72 24.90
CA VAL A 209 35.85 8.48 24.90
C VAL A 209 35.77 7.95 26.33
N VAL A 210 34.59 7.94 26.93
CA VAL A 210 34.38 7.45 28.32
C VAL A 210 33.63 6.12 28.38
N GLY A 211 33.04 5.69 27.28
CA GLY A 211 32.33 4.43 27.20
C GLY A 211 32.22 3.88 25.78
N ILE A 212 32.14 2.55 25.69
CA ILE A 212 31.82 1.83 24.45
C ILE A 212 30.45 1.21 24.62
N VAL A 213 29.56 1.43 23.65
CA VAL A 213 28.16 1.01 23.69
C VAL A 213 27.84 0.03 22.57
N GLU A 214 26.91 -0.88 22.84
CA GLU A 214 26.38 -1.81 21.84
C GLU A 214 24.90 -1.51 21.58
N PRO A 215 24.47 -1.31 20.33
CA PRO A 215 23.06 -1.12 19.96
C PRO A 215 22.19 -2.29 20.42
N ARG A 216 21.03 -2.01 21.04
CA ARG A 216 20.04 -3.06 21.40
C ARG A 216 19.25 -3.56 20.19
N ASP A 217 18.79 -2.63 19.35
CA ASP A 217 18.14 -2.91 18.08
C ASP A 217 18.89 -2.22 16.93
N PRO A 218 19.92 -2.87 16.36
CA PRO A 218 20.73 -2.29 15.29
C PRO A 218 19.95 -1.93 14.03
N ARG A 219 18.84 -2.63 13.74
CA ARG A 219 18.03 -2.44 12.53
C ARG A 219 16.85 -1.51 12.76
N GLY A 220 16.52 -1.21 14.01
CA GLY A 220 15.54 -0.21 14.39
C GLY A 220 15.82 1.17 13.79
N ALA A 221 14.77 1.95 13.56
CA ALA A 221 14.86 3.26 12.94
C ALA A 221 15.68 4.25 13.78
N TRP A 222 15.71 4.11 15.10
CA TRP A 222 16.52 4.98 15.98
C TRP A 222 18.02 4.97 15.61
N TRP A 223 18.56 3.78 15.29
CA TRP A 223 19.95 3.61 14.85
C TRP A 223 20.12 3.70 13.34
N SER A 224 19.12 3.24 12.59
CA SER A 224 19.23 3.10 11.14
C SER A 224 18.78 4.34 10.37
N ALA A 225 18.21 5.35 11.05
CA ALA A 225 17.96 6.66 10.46
C ALA A 225 19.25 7.41 10.12
N GLU A 226 20.31 7.20 10.92
CA GLU A 226 21.65 7.76 10.72
C GLU A 226 22.70 6.65 10.94
N PRO A 227 22.87 5.73 9.97
CA PRO A 227 23.63 4.49 10.17
C PRO A 227 25.08 4.70 10.59
N GLN A 228 25.68 5.82 10.22
CA GLN A 228 27.06 6.19 10.58
C GLN A 228 27.26 6.42 12.09
N LEU A 229 26.20 6.74 12.85
CA LEU A 229 26.25 6.77 14.31
C LEU A 229 26.37 5.37 14.91
N ARG A 230 25.84 4.35 14.21
CA ARG A 230 25.88 2.96 14.65
C ARG A 230 27.17 2.26 14.22
N THR A 231 27.54 2.39 12.95
CA THR A 231 28.61 1.61 12.33
C THR A 231 29.45 2.51 11.44
N PRO A 232 30.78 2.49 11.59
CA PRO A 232 31.67 3.30 10.77
C PRO A 232 31.58 2.84 9.31
N THR A 233 31.60 3.79 8.39
CA THR A 233 31.51 3.53 6.95
C THR A 233 32.74 4.06 6.25
N MET A 234 33.16 3.36 5.20
CA MET A 234 34.20 3.88 4.30
C MET A 234 33.54 4.81 3.28
N SER A 235 33.98 6.07 3.26
CA SER A 235 33.57 7.07 2.28
C SER A 235 34.74 7.43 1.37
N ALA A 236 34.46 8.09 0.25
CA ALA A 236 35.49 8.54 -0.68
C ALA A 236 35.34 10.04 -1.00
N THR A 237 36.47 10.71 -1.19
CA THR A 237 36.53 12.10 -1.63
C THR A 237 36.09 12.22 -3.10
N SER A 238 35.58 13.39 -3.49
CA SER A 238 35.10 13.68 -4.86
C SER A 238 36.23 13.95 -5.87
N GLY A 239 37.48 14.00 -5.42
CA GLY A 239 38.67 14.18 -6.25
C GLY A 239 38.94 12.97 -7.16
N ARG A 240 39.87 13.16 -8.11
CA ARG A 240 40.33 12.10 -9.03
C ARG A 240 41.84 11.90 -8.85
N PRO A 241 42.32 10.71 -8.43
CA PRO A 241 41.53 9.54 -8.01
C PRO A 241 40.78 9.78 -6.68
N PRO A 242 39.68 9.06 -6.43
CA PRO A 242 38.94 9.16 -5.18
C PRO A 242 39.75 8.56 -4.03
N GLN A 243 39.97 9.33 -2.97
CA GLN A 243 40.66 8.90 -1.74
C GLN A 243 39.65 8.46 -0.68
N LYS A 244 39.89 7.30 -0.06
CA LYS A 244 39.03 6.68 0.96
C LYS A 244 39.37 7.16 2.36
N PHE A 245 38.33 7.39 3.15
CA PHE A 245 38.43 7.75 4.55
C PHE A 245 37.28 7.14 5.35
N TRP A 246 37.49 7.00 6.66
CA TRP A 246 36.45 6.55 7.58
C TRP A 246 35.50 7.68 7.96
N ARG A 247 34.20 7.41 7.92
CA ARG A 247 33.16 8.24 8.55
C ARG A 247 32.56 7.47 9.71
N ALA A 248 32.51 8.07 10.90
CA ALA A 248 32.01 7.44 12.11
C ALA A 248 31.23 8.41 13.01
N GLY A 249 30.53 7.88 14.00
CA GLY A 249 29.76 8.66 14.96
C GLY A 249 30.41 8.80 16.33
N LEU A 250 30.26 9.98 16.94
CA LEU A 250 30.52 10.22 18.36
C LEU A 250 29.20 10.57 19.07
N LEU A 251 28.90 9.88 20.17
CA LEU A 251 27.63 9.99 20.87
C LEU A 251 27.80 10.80 22.16
N LEU A 252 27.16 11.96 22.22
CA LEU A 252 27.20 12.85 23.36
C LEU A 252 25.99 12.61 24.28
N PRO A 253 26.09 12.99 25.55
CA PRO A 253 24.92 13.07 26.40
C PRO A 253 24.00 14.19 25.87
N PRO A 254 22.66 14.04 25.95
CA PRO A 254 21.72 15.03 25.40
C PRO A 254 21.95 16.46 25.89
N GLY A 255 22.40 16.63 27.14
CA GLY A 255 22.70 17.94 27.73
C GLY A 255 23.98 18.62 27.21
N ALA A 256 24.80 17.95 26.38
CA ALA A 256 26.04 18.50 25.85
C ALA A 256 25.91 19.05 24.41
N GLY A 257 24.69 19.18 23.87
CA GLY A 257 24.47 19.67 22.50
C GLY A 257 25.07 21.04 22.21
N ALA A 258 25.07 21.95 23.20
CA ALA A 258 25.65 23.29 23.07
C ALA A 258 27.18 23.27 22.83
N ALA A 259 27.90 22.24 23.29
CA ALA A 259 29.35 22.14 23.08
C ALA A 259 29.73 21.98 21.60
N LEU A 260 28.77 21.64 20.73
CA LEU A 260 28.99 21.57 19.29
C LEU A 260 29.11 22.96 18.63
N LEU A 261 28.71 24.03 19.33
CA LEU A 261 28.87 25.41 18.85
C LEU A 261 30.33 25.84 18.74
N ASP A 262 31.21 25.24 19.55
CA ASP A 262 32.65 25.48 19.56
C ASP A 262 33.40 24.64 18.51
N THR A 263 32.68 24.11 17.51
CA THR A 263 33.24 23.26 16.44
C THR A 263 32.83 23.78 15.07
N LEU A 264 33.54 23.37 14.02
CA LEU A 264 33.18 23.70 12.63
C LEU A 264 32.06 22.82 12.05
N GLY A 265 31.37 22.03 12.89
CA GLY A 265 30.42 20.99 12.47
C GLY A 265 29.03 21.48 12.11
N GLN A 266 28.78 22.80 12.14
CA GLN A 266 27.48 23.42 11.84
C GLN A 266 26.31 22.72 12.58
N PRO A 267 26.25 22.84 13.92
CA PRO A 267 25.26 22.14 14.72
C PRO A 267 23.83 22.52 14.36
N GLU A 268 22.94 21.52 14.37
CA GLU A 268 21.51 21.66 14.15
C GLU A 268 20.72 20.84 15.19
N ALA A 269 19.56 21.36 15.59
CA ALA A 269 18.58 20.57 16.31
C ALA A 269 17.76 19.76 15.31
N TYR A 270 17.44 18.50 15.64
CA TYR A 270 16.69 17.63 14.75
C TYR A 270 15.67 16.76 15.50
N TRP A 271 14.62 16.39 14.77
CA TRP A 271 13.59 15.44 15.19
C TRP A 271 13.25 14.51 14.04
N ARG A 272 13.61 13.23 14.18
CA ARG A 272 13.26 12.16 13.24
C ARG A 272 12.10 11.35 13.78
N LEU A 273 10.95 11.50 13.14
CA LEU A 273 9.74 10.78 13.48
C LEU A 273 9.70 9.49 12.63
N ALA A 274 9.74 8.34 13.30
CA ALA A 274 9.61 7.03 12.67
C ALA A 274 8.12 6.70 12.48
N PRO A 275 7.59 6.59 11.26
CA PRO A 275 6.20 6.22 11.04
C PRO A 275 5.98 4.74 11.31
N ARG A 276 4.83 4.40 11.91
CA ARG A 276 4.37 3.02 12.04
C ARG A 276 3.96 2.50 10.66
N SER A 277 4.52 1.36 10.28
CA SER A 277 4.11 0.61 9.09
C SER A 277 2.82 -0.20 9.33
N GLU A 278 2.45 -0.40 10.59
CA GLU A 278 1.19 -1.04 10.99
C GLU A 278 -0.01 -0.20 10.56
N GLY A 279 -0.97 -0.82 9.88
CA GLY A 279 -2.16 -0.13 9.35
C GLY A 279 -1.94 0.55 7.98
N LEU A 280 -0.73 0.52 7.44
CA LEU A 280 -0.48 0.95 6.05
C LEU A 280 -1.17 -0.05 5.10
N THR A 281 -2.17 0.44 4.37
CA THR A 281 -2.94 -0.31 3.38
C THR A 281 -3.00 0.47 2.08
N ALA A 282 -3.20 -0.22 0.97
CA ALA A 282 -3.30 0.37 -0.37
C ALA A 282 -4.40 1.43 -0.44
N GLY A 283 -5.49 1.25 0.32
CA GLY A 283 -6.60 2.21 0.40
C GLY A 283 -6.28 3.49 1.17
N VAL A 284 -5.43 3.43 2.19
CA VAL A 284 -5.02 4.59 3.01
C VAL A 284 -3.89 5.37 2.34
N LEU A 285 -3.12 4.71 1.47
CA LEU A 285 -1.93 5.25 0.84
C LEU A 285 -2.15 6.64 0.21
N PRO A 286 -3.21 6.94 -0.56
CA PRO A 286 -3.42 8.27 -1.14
C PRO A 286 -3.48 9.39 -0.10
N ARG A 287 -4.22 9.15 1.00
CA ARG A 287 -4.32 10.09 2.13
C ARG A 287 -2.99 10.19 2.86
N TYR A 288 -2.28 9.08 3.04
CA TYR A 288 -0.95 9.04 3.65
C TYR A 288 0.06 9.89 2.86
N THR A 289 0.11 9.75 1.53
CA THR A 289 1.01 10.57 0.69
C THR A 289 0.62 12.04 0.66
N ALA A 290 -0.68 12.36 0.69
CA ALA A 290 -1.13 13.75 0.82
C ALA A 290 -0.72 14.36 2.17
N ALA A 291 -0.84 13.59 3.26
CA ALA A 291 -0.39 14.00 4.58
C ALA A 291 1.13 14.26 4.64
N LEU A 292 1.95 13.38 4.04
CA LEU A 292 3.39 13.62 3.92
C LEU A 292 3.73 14.85 3.07
N GLY A 293 3.04 15.03 1.93
CA GLY A 293 3.22 16.21 1.08
C GLY A 293 2.83 17.51 1.80
N SER A 294 1.78 17.46 2.61
CA SER A 294 1.32 18.59 3.43
C SER A 294 2.31 18.93 4.54
N LEU A 295 2.96 17.94 5.17
CA LEU A 295 4.05 18.14 6.13
C LEU A 295 5.30 18.75 5.47
N LYS A 296 5.63 18.34 4.25
CA LYS A 296 6.83 18.78 3.51
C LYS A 296 6.72 20.20 2.94
N GLY A 297 5.53 20.59 2.47
CA GLY A 297 5.36 21.88 1.78
C GLY A 297 3.94 22.44 1.77
N GLY A 298 3.04 21.94 2.61
CA GLY A 298 1.64 22.35 2.66
C GLY A 298 1.22 23.01 4.00
N PRO A 299 -0.09 23.02 4.33
CA PRO A 299 -0.60 23.68 5.52
C PRO A 299 -0.12 23.05 6.83
N ASP A 300 0.23 21.76 6.83
CA ASP A 300 0.69 21.06 8.03
C ASP A 300 2.12 21.46 8.41
N LEU A 301 2.95 21.85 7.42
CA LEU A 301 4.26 22.47 7.67
C LEU A 301 4.12 23.73 8.54
N LEU A 302 3.06 24.53 8.36
CA LEU A 302 2.83 25.72 9.20
C LEU A 302 2.54 25.34 10.65
N ARG A 303 1.89 24.20 10.90
CA ARG A 303 1.68 23.70 12.28
C ARG A 303 3.00 23.23 12.89
N VAL A 304 3.84 22.53 12.12
CA VAL A 304 5.19 22.14 12.54
C VAL A 304 6.02 23.37 12.91
N LYS A 305 6.01 24.40 12.04
CA LYS A 305 6.72 25.66 12.27
C LYS A 305 6.23 26.43 13.50
N ARG A 306 4.94 26.35 13.84
CA ARG A 306 4.42 26.93 15.09
C ARG A 306 4.77 26.11 16.32
N ALA A 307 4.86 24.79 16.19
CA ALA A 307 5.11 23.88 17.31
C ALA A 307 6.59 23.85 17.72
N VAL A 308 7.50 23.97 16.75
CA VAL A 308 8.94 23.98 16.98
C VAL A 308 9.48 25.40 16.83
N GLU A 309 9.60 25.87 15.59
CA GLU A 309 10.05 27.22 15.25
C GLU A 309 9.82 27.53 13.76
N ALA A 310 9.67 28.82 13.41
CA ALA A 310 9.37 29.27 12.04
C ALA A 310 10.40 28.81 10.97
N HIS A 311 11.64 28.58 11.41
CA HIS A 311 12.77 28.18 10.57
C HIS A 311 12.92 26.65 10.45
N ALA A 312 12.04 25.87 11.07
CA ALA A 312 12.06 24.42 10.95
C ALA A 312 11.82 24.00 9.49
N VAL A 313 12.65 23.08 9.02
CA VAL A 313 12.59 22.47 7.69
C VAL A 313 12.18 21.01 7.85
N VAL A 314 11.21 20.58 7.07
CA VAL A 314 10.76 19.17 7.05
C VAL A 314 11.25 18.52 5.76
N SER A 315 11.95 17.40 5.90
CA SER A 315 12.40 16.56 4.80
C SER A 315 11.93 15.11 4.99
N THR A 316 11.56 14.47 3.90
CA THR A 316 11.23 13.05 3.87
C THR A 316 11.35 12.55 2.43
N ASP A 317 11.84 11.31 2.30
CA ASP A 317 11.93 10.55 1.04
C ASP A 317 10.84 9.47 0.95
N LEU A 318 9.99 9.35 1.97
CA LEU A 318 8.95 8.33 2.05
C LEU A 318 7.87 8.53 0.96
N ASP A 319 7.65 9.77 0.53
CA ASP A 319 6.81 10.12 -0.62
C ASP A 319 7.32 9.47 -1.92
N GLN A 320 8.63 9.54 -2.17
CA GLN A 320 9.26 8.95 -3.36
C GLN A 320 9.22 7.42 -3.33
N VAL A 321 9.50 6.82 -2.17
CA VAL A 321 9.46 5.36 -1.98
C VAL A 321 8.06 4.81 -2.26
N ILE A 322 7.03 5.48 -1.72
CA ILE A 322 5.64 5.08 -1.93
C ILE A 322 5.22 5.26 -3.39
N GLU A 323 5.61 6.37 -4.04
CA GLU A 323 5.22 6.63 -5.42
C GLU A 323 5.93 5.68 -6.41
N ALA A 324 7.18 5.32 -6.14
CA ALA A 324 7.90 4.30 -6.92
C ALA A 324 7.16 2.95 -6.88
N HIS A 325 6.71 2.51 -5.70
CA HIS A 325 5.91 1.29 -5.57
C HIS A 325 4.56 1.39 -6.31
N ARG A 326 3.87 2.54 -6.21
CA ARG A 326 2.62 2.77 -6.95
C ARG A 326 2.81 2.71 -8.45
N GLY A 327 3.93 3.23 -8.96
CA GLY A 327 4.27 3.12 -10.39
C GLY A 327 4.26 1.68 -10.86
N LEU A 328 4.90 0.79 -10.09
CA LEU A 328 4.93 -0.65 -10.36
C LEU A 328 3.53 -1.28 -10.28
N SER A 329 2.76 -1.01 -9.22
CA SER A 329 1.41 -1.57 -9.04
C SER A 329 0.42 -1.11 -10.14
N ARG A 330 0.51 0.16 -10.57
CA ARG A 330 -0.31 0.70 -11.67
C ARG A 330 0.01 0.00 -12.99
N ALA A 331 1.28 -0.33 -13.23
CA ALA A 331 1.69 -1.06 -14.43
C ALA A 331 1.16 -2.50 -14.46
N LEU A 332 1.04 -3.16 -13.30
CA LEU A 332 0.56 -4.55 -13.19
C LEU A 332 -0.96 -4.69 -13.08
N SER A 333 -1.67 -3.64 -12.62
CA SER A 333 -3.14 -3.64 -12.47
C SER A 333 -3.92 -4.12 -13.70
N PRO A 334 -3.58 -3.73 -14.95
CA PRO A 334 -4.25 -4.22 -16.15
C PRO A 334 -4.13 -5.74 -16.32
N VAL A 335 -2.96 -6.32 -16.02
CA VAL A 335 -2.72 -7.77 -16.14
C VAL A 335 -3.58 -8.55 -15.16
N VAL A 336 -3.61 -8.10 -13.90
CA VAL A 336 -4.43 -8.72 -12.85
C VAL A 336 -5.91 -8.61 -13.16
N LYS A 337 -6.38 -7.45 -13.65
CA LYS A 337 -7.77 -7.25 -14.07
C LYS A 337 -8.15 -8.13 -15.25
N VAL A 338 -7.28 -8.27 -16.25
CA VAL A 338 -7.52 -9.14 -17.41
C VAL A 338 -7.60 -10.61 -16.97
N ALA A 339 -6.69 -11.06 -16.10
CA ALA A 339 -6.74 -12.41 -15.53
C ALA A 339 -8.04 -12.66 -14.75
N ALA A 340 -8.48 -11.69 -13.94
CA ALA A 340 -9.72 -11.75 -13.17
C ALA A 340 -10.95 -11.88 -14.08
N VAL A 341 -11.05 -11.03 -15.09
CA VAL A 341 -12.19 -11.03 -16.01
C VAL A 341 -12.17 -12.27 -16.91
N GLY A 342 -10.99 -12.71 -17.34
CA GLY A 342 -10.83 -13.96 -18.10
C GLY A 342 -11.32 -15.17 -17.31
N ALA A 343 -10.90 -15.32 -16.05
CA ALA A 343 -11.36 -16.38 -15.16
C ALA A 343 -12.89 -16.31 -14.92
N GLY A 344 -13.43 -15.11 -14.70
CA GLY A 344 -14.87 -14.89 -14.54
C GLY A 344 -15.68 -15.23 -15.79
N ALA A 345 -15.16 -14.92 -16.98
CA ALA A 345 -15.80 -15.25 -18.25
C ALA A 345 -15.83 -16.76 -18.51
N VAL A 346 -14.71 -17.45 -18.27
CA VAL A 346 -14.63 -18.92 -18.40
C VAL A 346 -15.59 -19.60 -17.41
N ALA A 347 -15.66 -19.11 -16.17
CA ALA A 347 -16.63 -19.57 -15.17
C ALA A 347 -18.10 -19.38 -15.64
N ALA A 348 -18.44 -18.21 -16.19
CA ALA A 348 -19.78 -17.95 -16.70
C ALA A 348 -20.15 -18.87 -17.89
N VAL A 349 -19.22 -19.06 -18.83
CA VAL A 349 -19.42 -19.92 -20.01
C VAL A 349 -19.60 -21.38 -19.58
N THR A 350 -18.78 -21.89 -18.67
CA THR A 350 -18.89 -23.28 -18.19
C THR A 350 -20.20 -23.54 -17.46
N VAL A 351 -20.67 -22.61 -16.62
CA VAL A 351 -22.00 -22.70 -15.98
C VAL A 351 -23.12 -22.68 -17.02
N ALA A 352 -23.04 -21.81 -18.03
CA ALA A 352 -24.02 -21.73 -19.11
C ALA A 352 -24.05 -23.01 -19.97
N MET A 353 -22.88 -23.63 -20.23
CA MET A 353 -22.78 -24.92 -20.92
C MET A 353 -23.36 -26.06 -20.09
N ALA A 354 -23.02 -26.14 -18.80
CA ALA A 354 -23.56 -27.16 -17.90
C ALA A 354 -25.10 -27.07 -17.78
N ALA A 355 -25.64 -25.85 -17.73
CA ALA A 355 -27.08 -25.61 -17.77
C ALA A 355 -27.69 -26.04 -19.12
N GLY A 356 -27.02 -25.74 -20.24
CA GLY A 356 -27.44 -26.15 -21.58
C GLY A 356 -27.52 -27.68 -21.75
N LEU A 357 -26.50 -28.40 -21.30
CA LEU A 357 -26.46 -29.88 -21.34
C LEU A 357 -27.52 -30.51 -20.46
N SER A 358 -27.79 -29.90 -19.30
CA SER A 358 -28.81 -30.36 -18.36
C SER A 358 -30.23 -30.11 -18.87
N ALA A 359 -30.48 -28.96 -19.51
CA ALA A 359 -31.74 -28.69 -20.19
C ALA A 359 -31.97 -29.62 -21.39
N GLY A 360 -30.89 -29.93 -22.13
CA GLY A 360 -30.94 -30.83 -23.28
C GLY A 360 -31.39 -32.25 -22.94
N ARG A 361 -30.88 -32.80 -21.82
CA ARG A 361 -31.24 -34.13 -21.33
C ARG A 361 -32.67 -34.23 -20.77
N ARG A 362 -33.31 -33.11 -20.47
CA ARG A 362 -34.65 -33.06 -19.84
C ARG A 362 -35.77 -32.68 -20.81
N ARG A 363 -35.47 -32.53 -22.10
CA ARG A 363 -36.46 -32.08 -23.11
C ARG A 363 -37.66 -33.02 -23.21
N GLU A 364 -37.44 -34.33 -23.22
CA GLU A 364 -38.51 -35.33 -23.32
C GLU A 364 -39.41 -35.31 -22.07
N GLU A 365 -38.82 -35.14 -20.90
CA GLU A 365 -39.56 -35.00 -19.65
C GLU A 365 -40.42 -33.73 -19.63
N PHE A 366 -39.88 -32.61 -20.15
CA PHE A 366 -40.63 -31.35 -20.26
C PHE A 366 -41.73 -31.41 -21.32
N ALA A 367 -41.52 -32.13 -22.41
CA ALA A 367 -42.54 -32.37 -23.43
C ALA A 367 -43.72 -33.17 -22.86
N LEU A 368 -43.44 -34.22 -22.06
CA LEU A 368 -44.46 -35.02 -21.38
C LEU A 368 -45.26 -34.22 -20.33
N LEU A 369 -44.59 -33.36 -19.56
CA LEU A 369 -45.25 -32.50 -18.58
C LEU A 369 -46.13 -31.43 -19.25
N ARG A 370 -45.71 -30.94 -20.43
CA ARG A 370 -46.48 -29.99 -21.23
C ARG A 370 -47.71 -30.64 -21.88
N ALA A 371 -47.58 -31.87 -22.37
CA ALA A 371 -48.71 -32.66 -22.89
C ALA A 371 -49.78 -32.91 -21.81
N ARG A 372 -49.40 -32.91 -20.53
CA ARG A 372 -50.30 -32.98 -19.37
C ARG A 372 -50.86 -31.63 -18.90
N GLY A 373 -50.70 -30.56 -19.68
CA GLY A 373 -51.28 -29.25 -19.42
C GLY A 373 -50.52 -28.37 -18.41
N ALA A 374 -49.24 -28.66 -18.13
CA ALA A 374 -48.46 -27.82 -17.23
C ALA A 374 -48.17 -26.43 -17.85
N SER A 375 -48.48 -25.36 -17.11
CA SER A 375 -48.15 -23.99 -17.53
C SER A 375 -46.63 -23.73 -17.51
N LEU A 376 -46.14 -22.95 -18.48
CA LEU A 376 -44.72 -22.59 -18.61
C LEU A 376 -44.16 -21.91 -17.35
N THR A 377 -44.97 -21.08 -16.69
CA THR A 377 -44.58 -20.37 -15.47
C THR A 377 -44.38 -21.33 -14.30
N ARG A 378 -45.25 -22.35 -14.17
CA ARG A 378 -45.15 -23.37 -13.12
C ARG A 378 -43.96 -24.31 -13.36
N LEU A 379 -43.66 -24.62 -14.63
CA LEU A 379 -42.48 -25.39 -15.02
C LEU A 379 -41.18 -24.62 -14.74
N GLY A 380 -41.15 -23.33 -15.09
CA GLY A 380 -40.03 -22.42 -14.82
C GLY A 380 -39.77 -22.25 -13.32
N GLY A 381 -40.82 -22.05 -12.52
CA GLY A 381 -40.72 -21.97 -11.06
C GLY A 381 -40.19 -23.26 -10.42
N ARG A 382 -40.59 -24.43 -10.93
CA ARG A 382 -40.08 -25.72 -10.48
C ARG A 382 -38.59 -25.90 -10.76
N LEU A 383 -38.14 -25.52 -11.96
CA LEU A 383 -36.72 -25.58 -12.33
C LEU A 383 -35.87 -24.57 -11.56
N LEU A 384 -36.42 -23.39 -11.29
CA LEU A 384 -35.80 -22.39 -10.44
C LEU A 384 -35.58 -22.95 -9.02
N ALA A 385 -36.59 -23.58 -8.43
CA ALA A 385 -36.50 -24.17 -7.09
C ALA A 385 -35.47 -25.30 -7.01
N GLU A 386 -35.43 -26.20 -8.00
CA GLU A 386 -34.42 -27.27 -8.08
C GLU A 386 -32.99 -26.70 -8.21
N SER A 387 -32.82 -25.68 -9.05
CA SER A 387 -31.51 -25.05 -9.26
C SER A 387 -31.07 -24.24 -8.05
N ALA A 388 -31.98 -23.52 -7.40
CA ALA A 388 -31.72 -22.74 -6.20
C ALA A 388 -31.33 -23.62 -5.00
N ALA A 389 -31.97 -24.78 -4.85
CA ALA A 389 -31.65 -25.74 -3.79
C ALA A 389 -30.20 -26.26 -3.84
N LEU A 390 -29.55 -26.19 -5.00
CA LEU A 390 -28.14 -26.57 -5.18
C LEU A 390 -27.22 -25.34 -5.26
N ALA A 391 -27.60 -24.32 -6.03
CA ALA A 391 -26.75 -23.19 -6.33
C ALA A 391 -26.56 -22.24 -5.14
N VAL A 392 -27.61 -21.98 -4.35
CA VAL A 392 -27.54 -21.09 -3.19
C VAL A 392 -26.61 -21.64 -2.09
N PRO A 393 -26.76 -22.89 -1.62
CA PRO A 393 -25.85 -23.42 -0.59
C PRO A 393 -24.42 -23.59 -1.12
N ALA A 394 -24.24 -23.99 -2.38
CA ALA A 394 -22.93 -24.08 -2.99
C ALA A 394 -22.21 -22.71 -3.05
N ALA A 395 -22.93 -21.66 -3.45
CA ALA A 395 -22.39 -20.30 -3.48
C ALA A 395 -22.10 -19.75 -2.07
N GLY A 396 -22.96 -20.06 -1.09
CA GLY A 396 -22.74 -19.73 0.32
C GLY A 396 -21.47 -20.39 0.87
N LEU A 397 -21.27 -21.69 0.60
CA LEU A 397 -20.05 -22.41 0.98
C LEU A 397 -18.81 -21.85 0.29
N GLY A 398 -18.90 -21.50 -0.99
CA GLY A 398 -17.80 -20.85 -1.71
C GLY A 398 -17.42 -19.50 -1.10
N LEU A 399 -18.40 -18.67 -0.74
CA LEU A 399 -18.16 -17.40 -0.03
C LEU A 399 -17.54 -17.62 1.36
N LEU A 400 -18.04 -18.60 2.12
CA LEU A 400 -17.49 -18.94 3.43
C LEU A 400 -16.04 -19.41 3.33
N GLY A 401 -15.72 -20.25 2.34
CA GLY A 401 -14.34 -20.66 2.06
C GLY A 401 -13.44 -19.47 1.72
N ALA A 402 -13.92 -18.56 0.86
CA ALA A 402 -13.17 -17.35 0.50
C ALA A 402 -12.92 -16.44 1.71
N TRP A 403 -13.89 -16.33 2.61
CA TRP A 403 -13.76 -15.56 3.85
C TRP A 403 -12.84 -16.23 4.87
N ALA A 404 -12.90 -17.56 5.01
CA ALA A 404 -12.05 -18.32 5.93
C ALA A 404 -10.56 -18.22 5.55
N LEU A 405 -10.23 -18.20 4.25
CA LEU A 405 -8.85 -18.03 3.79
C LEU A 405 -8.35 -16.59 3.92
N GLU A 406 -9.21 -15.60 3.69
CA GLU A 406 -8.84 -14.18 3.79
C GLU A 406 -9.94 -13.39 4.51
N PRO A 407 -9.94 -13.35 5.86
CA PRO A 407 -10.99 -12.70 6.65
C PRO A 407 -10.93 -11.17 6.56
N ALA A 408 -9.80 -10.60 6.14
CA ALA A 408 -9.59 -9.17 6.07
C ALA A 408 -10.34 -8.50 4.91
N GLY A 409 -11.01 -7.38 5.20
CA GLY A 409 -11.58 -6.48 4.19
C GLY A 409 -13.10 -6.61 3.96
N PRO A 410 -13.72 -5.58 3.34
CA PRO A 410 -15.16 -5.46 3.23
C PRO A 410 -15.78 -6.61 2.42
N LEU A 411 -16.86 -7.17 2.94
CA LEU A 411 -17.56 -8.31 2.33
C LEU A 411 -18.43 -7.94 1.13
N GLY A 412 -18.78 -6.65 0.96
CA GLY A 412 -19.80 -6.22 0.00
C GLY A 412 -19.58 -6.70 -1.44
N PHE A 413 -18.36 -6.54 -1.97
CA PHE A 413 -18.06 -6.99 -3.34
C PHE A 413 -18.04 -8.53 -3.46
N SER A 414 -17.51 -9.23 -2.47
CA SER A 414 -17.49 -10.71 -2.45
C SER A 414 -18.90 -11.30 -2.36
N VAL A 415 -19.78 -10.68 -1.56
CA VAL A 415 -21.21 -11.06 -1.47
C VAL A 415 -21.93 -10.80 -2.78
N LEU A 416 -21.71 -9.64 -3.42
CA LEU A 416 -22.29 -9.34 -4.73
C LEU A 416 -21.81 -10.31 -5.82
N ALA A 417 -20.52 -10.63 -5.83
CA ALA A 417 -19.94 -11.57 -6.79
C ALA A 417 -20.50 -13.00 -6.60
N ALA A 418 -20.53 -13.50 -5.37
CA ALA A 418 -21.11 -14.79 -5.04
C ALA A 418 -22.63 -14.82 -5.34
N GLY A 419 -23.34 -13.73 -5.03
CA GLY A 419 -24.76 -13.56 -5.34
C GLY A 419 -25.05 -13.57 -6.84
N ALA A 420 -24.20 -12.93 -7.65
CA ALA A 420 -24.31 -12.96 -9.11
C ALA A 420 -24.11 -14.39 -9.66
N VAL A 421 -23.16 -15.14 -9.12
CA VAL A 421 -22.95 -16.56 -9.49
C VAL A 421 -24.16 -17.42 -9.11
N ALA A 422 -24.70 -17.23 -7.90
CA ALA A 422 -25.91 -17.93 -7.46
C ALA A 422 -27.10 -17.61 -8.36
N LEU A 423 -27.30 -16.33 -8.71
CA LEU A 423 -28.36 -15.88 -9.61
C LEU A 423 -28.23 -16.50 -11.01
N LEU A 424 -27.01 -16.51 -11.58
CA LEU A 424 -26.73 -17.15 -12.86
C LEU A 424 -27.01 -18.66 -12.81
N GLY A 425 -26.59 -19.34 -11.75
CA GLY A 425 -26.88 -20.76 -11.53
C GLY A 425 -28.38 -21.05 -11.43
N CYS A 426 -29.15 -20.18 -10.77
CA CYS A 426 -30.60 -20.33 -10.63
C CYS A 426 -31.35 -20.08 -11.95
N LEU A 427 -30.93 -19.07 -12.73
CA LEU A 427 -31.66 -18.61 -13.91
C LEU A 427 -31.27 -19.32 -15.22
N ALA A 428 -30.08 -19.92 -15.31
CA ALA A 428 -29.58 -20.48 -16.57
C ALA A 428 -30.48 -21.62 -17.11
N LEU A 429 -30.97 -22.49 -16.23
CA LEU A 429 -31.86 -23.60 -16.58
C LEU A 429 -33.28 -23.16 -16.99
N PRO A 430 -34.01 -22.36 -16.20
CA PRO A 430 -35.36 -21.94 -16.58
C PRO A 430 -35.38 -21.07 -17.83
N LEU A 431 -34.41 -20.17 -18.02
CA LEU A 431 -34.35 -19.31 -19.22
C LEU A 431 -34.09 -20.11 -20.50
N ARG A 432 -33.18 -21.09 -20.47
CA ARG A 432 -32.90 -21.98 -21.61
C ARG A 432 -34.10 -22.88 -21.94
N ALA A 433 -34.77 -23.41 -20.93
CA ALA A 433 -35.99 -24.22 -21.12
C ALA A 433 -37.11 -23.39 -21.76
N LEU A 434 -37.37 -22.18 -21.24
CA LEU A 434 -38.38 -21.25 -21.76
C LEU A 434 -38.07 -20.81 -23.20
N ALA A 435 -36.82 -20.50 -23.52
CA ALA A 435 -36.40 -20.10 -24.86
C ALA A 435 -36.60 -21.23 -25.89
N SER A 436 -36.23 -22.46 -25.54
CA SER A 436 -36.42 -23.62 -26.43
C SER A 436 -37.88 -23.94 -26.73
N HIS A 437 -38.77 -23.74 -25.75
CA HIS A 437 -40.20 -24.02 -25.92
C HIS A 437 -40.99 -22.89 -26.58
N ARG A 438 -40.51 -21.63 -26.53
CA ARG A 438 -41.10 -20.53 -27.32
C ARG A 438 -40.77 -20.66 -28.80
N ALA A 439 -39.59 -21.15 -29.15
CA ALA A 439 -39.19 -21.37 -30.54
C ALA A 439 -39.95 -22.54 -31.19
N ALA A 440 -40.23 -23.60 -30.44
CA ALA A 440 -40.97 -24.77 -30.94
C ALA A 440 -42.45 -24.48 -31.25
N GLY A 441 -43.08 -23.51 -30.57
CA GLY A 441 -44.50 -23.21 -30.75
C GLY A 441 -44.89 -22.49 -32.04
N VAL A 442 -43.94 -22.14 -32.92
CA VAL A 442 -44.20 -21.39 -34.15
C VAL A 442 -43.99 -22.25 -35.42
N HIS A 443 -43.39 -23.44 -35.32
CA HIS A 443 -42.98 -24.23 -36.51
C HIS A 443 -43.40 -25.72 -36.47
N GLN A 444 -44.38 -26.09 -35.65
CA GLN A 444 -44.71 -27.50 -35.41
C GLN A 444 -45.56 -28.18 -36.51
N GLU A 445 -45.62 -27.63 -37.74
CA GLU A 445 -46.39 -28.24 -38.84
C GLU A 445 -45.56 -28.87 -39.97
N ARG A 446 -44.22 -28.80 -39.99
CA ARG A 446 -43.41 -29.53 -41.01
C ARG A 446 -41.96 -29.67 -40.56
N GLU A 447 -41.61 -30.79 -39.93
CA GLU A 447 -40.24 -31.05 -39.42
C GLU A 447 -39.57 -32.32 -39.98
N ASP A 448 -40.02 -32.86 -41.12
CA ASP A 448 -39.40 -34.06 -41.70
C ASP A 448 -38.33 -33.80 -42.78
N LEU A 449 -38.03 -32.55 -43.15
CA LEU A 449 -37.09 -32.26 -44.26
C LEU A 449 -36.15 -31.06 -44.08
N VAL A 450 -35.66 -30.76 -42.87
CA VAL A 450 -34.55 -29.79 -42.73
C VAL A 450 -33.47 -30.30 -41.80
N ALA A 451 -32.41 -30.82 -42.42
CA ALA A 451 -31.12 -31.03 -41.80
C ALA A 451 -30.70 -29.80 -40.97
N ALA A 452 -30.35 -30.06 -39.72
CA ALA A 452 -29.70 -29.21 -38.72
C ALA A 452 -29.08 -27.90 -39.25
N ARG A 453 -29.90 -26.85 -39.43
CA ARG A 453 -29.40 -25.49 -39.64
C ARG A 453 -29.45 -24.77 -38.28
N PRO A 454 -28.30 -24.35 -37.71
CA PRO A 454 -28.31 -23.58 -36.47
C PRO A 454 -29.08 -22.28 -36.71
N GLY A 455 -30.27 -22.15 -36.09
CA GLY A 455 -31.17 -21.03 -36.31
C GLY A 455 -30.52 -19.69 -35.94
N ARG A 456 -30.75 -18.66 -36.77
CA ARG A 456 -30.27 -17.27 -36.60
C ARG A 456 -30.44 -16.71 -35.17
N GLY A 457 -31.46 -17.16 -34.43
CA GLY A 457 -31.68 -16.76 -33.03
C GLY A 457 -30.62 -17.26 -32.05
N ARG A 458 -29.99 -18.42 -32.30
CA ARG A 458 -28.88 -18.95 -31.49
C ARG A 458 -27.62 -18.12 -31.70
N THR A 459 -27.31 -17.74 -32.93
CA THR A 459 -26.20 -16.86 -33.26
C THR A 459 -26.39 -15.46 -32.69
N VAL A 460 -27.62 -14.94 -32.69
CA VAL A 460 -27.92 -13.63 -32.06
C VAL A 460 -27.81 -13.70 -30.53
N ALA A 461 -28.26 -14.78 -29.90
CA ALA A 461 -28.10 -14.98 -28.45
C ALA A 461 -26.62 -15.16 -28.05
N GLU A 462 -25.87 -15.93 -28.83
CA GLU A 462 -24.42 -16.11 -28.64
C GLU A 462 -23.68 -14.78 -28.87
N LEU A 463 -24.02 -14.01 -29.92
CA LEU A 463 -23.44 -12.69 -30.20
C LEU A 463 -23.83 -11.63 -29.18
N THR A 464 -25.05 -11.66 -28.62
CA THR A 464 -25.45 -10.71 -27.57
C THR A 464 -24.79 -11.02 -26.23
N VAL A 465 -24.62 -12.29 -25.87
CA VAL A 465 -23.80 -12.68 -24.71
C VAL A 465 -22.35 -12.26 -24.91
N LEU A 466 -21.80 -12.46 -26.12
CA LEU A 466 -20.45 -12.05 -26.45
C LEU A 466 -20.31 -10.52 -26.45
N ALA A 467 -21.31 -9.80 -26.96
CA ALA A 467 -21.36 -8.34 -26.95
C ALA A 467 -21.47 -7.79 -25.53
N VAL A 468 -22.31 -8.38 -24.64
CA VAL A 468 -22.41 -7.98 -23.23
C VAL A 468 -21.11 -8.28 -22.48
N ALA A 469 -20.48 -9.43 -22.73
CA ALA A 469 -19.16 -9.73 -22.18
C ALA A 469 -18.11 -8.71 -22.63
N LEU A 470 -18.12 -8.34 -23.92
CA LEU A 470 -17.25 -7.29 -24.47
C LEU A 470 -17.59 -5.90 -23.91
N LEU A 471 -18.85 -5.59 -23.64
CA LEU A 471 -19.29 -4.29 -23.12
C LEU A 471 -18.92 -4.14 -21.63
N VAL A 472 -19.01 -5.21 -20.85
CA VAL A 472 -18.50 -5.28 -19.47
C VAL A 472 -16.96 -5.17 -19.46
N LEU A 473 -16.28 -5.84 -20.38
CA LEU A 473 -14.83 -5.67 -20.61
C LEU A 473 -14.48 -4.22 -20.98
N PHE A 474 -15.28 -3.56 -21.82
CA PHE A 474 -15.03 -2.18 -22.24
C PHE A 474 -15.34 -1.16 -21.14
N ALA A 475 -16.43 -1.36 -20.39
CA ALA A 475 -16.85 -0.49 -19.28
C ALA A 475 -15.87 -0.57 -18.11
N SER A 476 -15.37 -1.78 -17.77
CA SER A 476 -14.33 -1.97 -16.76
C SER A 476 -12.97 -1.34 -17.14
N ARG A 477 -12.70 -1.17 -18.44
CA ARG A 477 -11.53 -0.41 -18.93
C ARG A 477 -11.72 1.11 -18.82
N ARG A 478 -12.94 1.62 -18.97
CA ARG A 478 -13.23 3.07 -18.91
C ARG A 478 -13.50 3.62 -17.50
N GLY A 479 -13.89 2.77 -16.55
CA GLY A 479 -14.19 3.18 -15.16
C GLY A 479 -13.03 3.77 -14.36
N SER A 480 -11.82 3.85 -14.92
CA SER A 480 -10.64 4.44 -14.28
C SER A 480 -10.14 5.74 -14.94
N GLY A 481 -10.92 6.36 -15.83
CA GLY A 481 -10.56 7.61 -16.52
C GLY A 481 -11.45 8.83 -16.21
N GLY A 482 -12.23 8.82 -15.12
CA GLY A 482 -13.34 9.77 -14.93
C GLY A 482 -13.51 10.35 -13.53
N ALA A 483 -12.41 10.74 -12.86
CA ALA A 483 -12.46 11.68 -11.73
C ALA A 483 -11.45 12.79 -12.01
N GLY A 484 -11.88 13.74 -12.82
CA GLY A 484 -11.06 14.85 -13.32
C GLY A 484 -11.80 15.70 -14.35
N ARG A 485 -13.09 15.98 -14.12
CA ARG A 485 -13.74 17.14 -14.75
C ARG A 485 -13.72 18.26 -13.72
N CYS A 486 -12.75 19.16 -13.85
CA CYS A 486 -12.83 20.47 -13.19
C CYS A 486 -14.10 21.19 -13.69
N PRO A 487 -14.93 21.76 -12.80
CA PRO A 487 -16.14 22.48 -13.20
C PRO A 487 -15.91 23.78 -13.99
N CYS A 488 -14.67 24.22 -14.21
CA CYS A 488 -14.39 25.54 -14.82
C CYS A 488 -14.46 25.60 -16.35
N CYS A 489 -14.58 24.49 -17.08
CA CYS A 489 -14.50 24.52 -18.55
C CYS A 489 -15.83 24.58 -19.32
N SER A 490 -16.99 24.67 -18.67
CA SER A 490 -18.28 24.66 -19.39
C SER A 490 -18.81 26.04 -19.77
N ARG A 491 -18.04 27.13 -19.58
CA ARG A 491 -18.46 28.45 -20.02
C ARG A 491 -17.24 29.33 -20.27
N TRP A 492 -16.91 29.55 -21.55
CA TRP A 492 -16.46 30.83 -22.16
C TRP A 492 -15.57 30.60 -23.40
N SER A 493 -15.68 31.54 -24.34
CA SER A 493 -15.15 31.54 -25.71
C SER A 493 -13.63 31.81 -25.76
N PRO A 494 -12.97 31.67 -26.92
CA PRO A 494 -11.52 31.51 -27.01
C PRO A 494 -10.83 32.87 -27.03
N ARG A 495 -10.30 33.30 -25.89
CA ARG A 495 -9.16 34.22 -25.80
C ARG A 495 -8.54 34.13 -24.40
N SER A 496 -7.35 33.52 -24.36
CA SER A 496 -6.31 33.59 -23.30
C SER A 496 -6.70 33.23 -21.86
N CYS A 497 -6.21 32.09 -21.37
CA CYS A 497 -6.02 31.82 -19.94
C CYS A 497 -4.52 31.65 -19.65
N TRP A 498 -4.01 32.45 -18.71
CA TRP A 498 -2.70 32.30 -18.09
C TRP A 498 -2.83 31.47 -16.81
N CYS A 499 -1.99 30.45 -16.67
CA CYS A 499 -1.79 29.72 -15.42
C CYS A 499 -0.27 29.60 -15.22
N GLY A 500 0.21 29.81 -14.00
CA GLY A 500 1.61 29.98 -13.62
C GLY A 500 2.68 29.37 -14.55
N ALA A 501 3.48 30.27 -15.13
CA ALA A 501 4.84 30.10 -15.66
C ALA A 501 5.22 28.90 -16.55
N ILE A 502 4.29 28.14 -17.15
CA ILE A 502 4.63 27.13 -18.18
C ILE A 502 3.59 27.12 -19.31
N ARG A 503 4.05 27.39 -20.54
CA ARG A 503 3.23 27.42 -21.77
C ARG A 503 3.05 26.00 -22.32
N CYS A 504 1.96 25.32 -21.99
CA CYS A 504 1.64 24.02 -22.60
C CYS A 504 1.04 24.20 -24.00
N ARG A 505 1.75 23.76 -25.05
CA ARG A 505 1.26 23.70 -26.44
C ARG A 505 0.60 22.34 -26.67
N CYS A 506 -0.72 22.31 -26.84
CA CYS A 506 -1.45 21.09 -27.24
C CYS A 506 -1.10 20.71 -28.69
N GLY A 507 -0.38 19.60 -28.87
CA GLY A 507 -0.03 19.05 -30.17
C GLY A 507 -1.22 18.34 -30.84
N GLY A 508 -1.77 18.96 -31.89
CA GLY A 508 -2.72 18.32 -32.80
C GLY A 508 -1.99 17.75 -34.03
N ARG A 509 -2.10 16.44 -34.24
CA ARG A 509 -1.71 15.78 -35.50
C ARG A 509 -2.61 16.28 -36.64
N ARG A 510 -2.02 16.82 -37.70
CA ARG A 510 -2.53 16.73 -39.08
C ARG A 510 -1.34 16.47 -40.01
N GLY A 511 -1.52 15.52 -40.92
CA GLY A 511 -0.49 15.06 -41.83
C GLY A 511 -0.34 15.89 -43.10
N ALA A 512 0.78 15.59 -43.76
CA ALA A 512 1.06 15.63 -45.20
C ALA A 512 1.05 16.97 -45.96
N ARG A 513 2.26 17.29 -46.45
CA ARG A 513 2.72 18.08 -47.64
C ARG A 513 3.90 18.92 -47.15
N GLY A 514 5.15 18.75 -47.57
CA GLY A 514 5.72 18.57 -48.90
C GLY A 514 6.79 19.65 -49.09
N VAL A 515 7.88 19.31 -49.77
CA VAL A 515 8.87 20.22 -50.42
C VAL A 515 10.15 20.62 -49.64
N ARG A 516 11.26 19.99 -50.09
CA ARG A 516 12.63 20.44 -50.43
C ARG A 516 13.35 21.59 -49.69
N ALA A 517 14.58 21.23 -49.31
CA ALA A 517 15.90 21.84 -49.61
C ALA A 517 16.12 23.36 -49.46
N GLY A 518 17.18 23.67 -48.71
CA GLY A 518 17.81 24.97 -48.50
C GLY A 518 18.78 24.86 -47.34
#